data_AF-A0A6G0U247-F1
#
_entry.id   AF-A0A6G0U247-F1
#
_cell.length_a   1.000
_cell.length_b   1.000
_cell.length_c   1.000
_cell.angle_alpha   90.00
_cell.angle_beta   90.00
_cell.angle_gamma   90.00
#
_symmetry.space_group_name_H-M   'P 1'
#
loop_
_entity.id
_entity.type
_entity.pdbx_description
1 polymer ?
#
loop_
_entity_poly.entity_id
_entity_poly.type
_entity_poly.pdbx_seq_one_letter_code
_entity_poly.pdbx_strand_id
1 'polypeptide(L)'
;MFTILCITQCVSNIVRSLHNVSIQFIPPAVERGRDVMIYCNYNLDGAPMLSVKWYRGSHEFYRYSPGMIPRTQTFPFYGLNVDLSVSNATQVFLRDVGFNLSGNLSCEVTTDGPSFKTAIVSKRIIVVELPKSKPVIVTEKDKYDPGDTLIANCTSPASKPAASLTFFLNHMPRENYEGNF
;
A
#
# COMPACT_ATOMS: atom_id res chain seq x y z
N MET A 1 3.00 9.01 70.96
CA MET A 1 4.00 8.61 69.94
C MET A 1 3.23 8.15 68.71
N PHE A 2 3.11 8.98 67.68
CA PHE A 2 2.53 8.60 66.37
C PHE A 2 3.34 9.31 65.28
N THR A 3 4.07 8.53 64.50
CA THR A 3 4.89 9.00 63.38
C THR A 3 4.07 8.84 62.11
N ILE A 4 3.72 9.95 61.45
CA ILE A 4 3.00 9.92 60.16
C ILE A 4 4.05 9.74 59.06
N LEU A 5 4.07 8.58 58.40
CA LEU A 5 4.84 8.36 57.17
C LEU A 5 4.02 8.83 55.98
N CYS A 6 4.44 9.91 55.33
CA CYS A 6 3.88 10.35 54.05
C CYS A 6 4.55 9.54 52.93
N ILE A 7 3.95 8.42 52.55
CA ILE A 7 4.42 7.62 51.41
C ILE A 7 3.84 8.28 50.14
N THR A 8 4.63 9.13 49.48
CA THR A 8 4.32 9.56 48.11
C THR A 8 4.40 8.33 47.21
N GLN A 9 3.26 7.69 46.95
CA GLN A 9 3.14 6.73 45.86
C GLN A 9 3.34 7.51 44.57
N CYS A 10 4.53 7.36 43.99
CA CYS A 10 4.78 7.75 42.63
C CYS A 10 3.93 6.82 41.76
N VAL A 11 2.72 7.26 41.40
CA VAL A 11 1.90 6.55 40.42
C VAL A 11 2.60 6.77 39.09
N SER A 12 3.52 5.87 38.75
CA SER A 12 4.04 5.75 37.39
C SER A 12 2.86 5.34 36.52
N ASN A 13 2.10 6.33 36.03
CA ASN A 13 1.28 6.13 34.86
C ASN A 13 2.24 5.74 33.74
N ILE A 14 2.41 4.44 33.52
CA ILE A 14 3.12 3.91 32.37
C ILE A 14 2.21 4.26 31.18
N VAL A 15 2.35 5.48 30.67
CA VAL A 15 1.78 5.85 29.38
C VAL A 15 2.50 5.00 28.35
N ARG A 16 1.82 3.98 27.81
CA ARG A 16 2.33 3.15 26.73
C ARG A 16 2.37 4.00 25.46
N SER A 17 3.42 4.80 25.31
CA SER A 17 3.62 5.68 24.16
C SER A 17 3.51 4.93 22.81
N LEU A 18 3.37 5.69 21.71
CA LEU A 18 3.41 5.26 20.29
C LEU A 18 3.49 3.75 20.02
N HIS A 19 2.38 3.17 19.56
CA HIS A 19 2.28 1.76 19.18
C HIS A 19 1.21 1.53 18.10
N ASN A 20 1.03 0.28 17.67
CA ASN A 20 0.09 -0.12 16.62
C ASN A 20 0.26 0.65 15.30
N VAL A 21 1.52 0.99 14.95
CA VAL A 21 1.81 1.68 13.70
C VAL A 21 1.67 0.71 12.54
N SER A 22 0.84 1.06 11.55
CA SER A 22 0.59 0.21 10.37
C SER A 22 0.19 1.03 9.16
N ILE A 23 0.41 0.45 7.97
CA ILE A 23 0.03 1.08 6.71
C ILE A 23 -1.16 0.36 6.08
N GLN A 24 -2.11 1.12 5.55
CA GLN A 24 -3.22 0.63 4.75
C GLN A 24 -3.30 1.39 3.43
N PHE A 25 -3.57 0.66 2.34
CA PHE A 25 -3.79 1.23 1.02
C PHE A 25 -5.23 1.01 0.62
N ILE A 26 -5.90 2.05 0.12
CA ILE A 26 -7.27 1.98 -0.39
C ILE A 26 -7.27 2.56 -1.80
N PRO A 27 -7.40 1.74 -2.86
CA PRO A 27 -7.49 0.26 -2.83
C PRO A 27 -6.15 -0.44 -2.50
N PRO A 28 -6.13 -1.74 -2.14
CA PRO A 28 -4.90 -2.50 -1.87
C PRO A 28 -3.97 -2.69 -3.07
N ALA A 29 -4.56 -2.76 -4.27
CA ALA A 29 -3.87 -2.77 -5.55
C ALA A 29 -4.47 -1.67 -6.41
N VAL A 30 -3.61 -0.84 -7.01
CA VAL A 30 -4.05 0.38 -7.70
C VAL A 30 -3.86 0.20 -9.19
N GLU A 31 -4.89 0.41 -9.97
CA GLU A 31 -4.74 0.42 -11.42
C GLU A 31 -3.93 1.66 -11.84
N ARG A 32 -3.01 1.50 -12.79
CA ARG A 32 -2.19 2.59 -13.33
C ARG A 32 -3.06 3.75 -13.79
N GLY A 33 -2.67 4.96 -13.42
CA GLY A 33 -3.39 6.20 -13.73
C GLY A 33 -4.61 6.47 -12.85
N ARG A 34 -4.87 5.61 -11.85
CA ARG A 34 -5.86 5.88 -10.80
C ARG A 34 -5.23 6.56 -9.59
N ASP A 35 -6.08 6.97 -8.67
CA ASP A 35 -5.67 7.57 -7.41
C ASP A 35 -5.65 6.52 -6.29
N VAL A 36 -4.90 6.78 -5.23
CA VAL A 36 -4.85 5.93 -4.04
C VAL A 36 -4.79 6.76 -2.78
N MET A 37 -5.53 6.33 -1.77
CA MET A 37 -5.41 6.84 -0.42
C MET A 37 -4.55 5.90 0.43
N ILE A 38 -3.48 6.44 1.00
CA ILE A 38 -2.57 5.69 1.86
C ILE A 38 -2.72 6.20 3.29
N TYR A 39 -2.95 5.29 4.23
CA TYR A 39 -3.15 5.56 5.64
C TYR A 39 -1.97 5.08 6.46
N CYS A 40 -1.58 5.88 7.44
CA CYS A 40 -0.69 5.51 8.51
C CYS A 40 -1.51 5.50 9.80
N ASN A 41 -1.92 4.30 10.22
CA ASN A 41 -2.64 4.11 11.47
C ASN A 41 -1.61 4.02 12.59
N TYR A 42 -1.86 4.69 13.71
CA TYR A 42 -1.01 4.66 14.89
C TYR A 42 -1.83 5.02 16.13
N ASN A 43 -1.39 4.56 17.30
CA ASN A 43 -1.94 4.98 18.58
C ASN A 43 -0.85 5.70 19.39
N LEU A 44 -1.16 6.92 19.86
CA LEU A 44 -0.24 7.74 20.65
C LEU A 44 -0.44 7.59 22.17
N ASP A 45 -1.54 6.96 22.62
CA ASP A 45 -1.96 6.90 24.04
C ASP A 45 -1.90 8.27 24.74
N GLY A 46 -2.39 9.30 24.05
CA GLY A 46 -2.41 10.68 24.55
C GLY A 46 -1.06 11.41 24.49
N ALA A 47 0.02 10.77 24.03
CA ALA A 47 1.29 11.46 23.81
C ALA A 47 1.16 12.52 22.70
N PRO A 48 1.78 13.70 22.87
CA PRO A 48 1.78 14.73 21.83
C PRO A 48 2.53 14.24 20.59
N MET A 49 2.04 14.61 19.41
CA MET A 49 2.65 14.24 18.13
C MET A 49 3.64 15.31 17.67
N LEU A 50 4.85 14.89 17.28
CA LEU A 50 5.85 15.78 16.67
C LEU A 50 5.71 15.80 15.15
N SER A 51 5.62 14.62 14.52
CA SER A 51 5.45 14.52 13.06
C SER A 51 4.97 13.17 12.57
N VAL A 52 4.36 13.16 11.38
CA VAL A 52 4.20 11.98 10.52
C VAL A 52 4.88 12.27 9.20
N LYS A 53 5.73 11.36 8.74
CA LYS A 53 6.49 11.49 7.49
C LYS A 53 6.30 10.25 6.63
N TRP A 54 6.26 10.46 5.32
CA TRP A 54 6.17 9.39 4.34
C TRP A 54 7.38 9.37 3.43
N TYR A 55 7.87 8.16 3.17
CA TYR A 55 9.09 7.91 2.41
C TYR A 55 8.89 6.92 1.28
N ARG A 56 9.60 7.17 0.19
CA ARG A 56 9.88 6.21 -0.89
C ARG A 56 11.38 5.89 -0.86
N GLY A 57 11.73 4.74 -0.30
CA GLY A 57 13.13 4.44 0.01
C GLY A 57 13.65 5.44 1.05
N SER A 58 14.72 6.17 0.73
CA SER A 58 15.25 7.26 1.57
C SER A 58 14.65 8.63 1.27
N HIS A 59 13.82 8.76 0.22
CA HIS A 59 13.27 10.06 -0.19
C HIS A 59 11.97 10.34 0.54
N GLU A 60 11.99 11.34 1.40
CA GLU A 60 10.78 11.89 2.00
C GLU A 60 9.95 12.57 0.92
N PHE A 61 8.65 12.29 0.85
CA PHE A 61 7.76 12.96 -0.13
C PHE A 61 6.62 13.75 0.52
N TYR A 62 6.32 13.47 1.80
CA TYR A 62 5.29 14.19 2.55
C TYR A 62 5.61 14.22 4.04
N ARG A 63 5.26 15.33 4.70
CA ARG A 63 5.35 15.53 6.14
C ARG A 63 4.13 16.27 6.68
N TYR A 64 3.63 15.79 7.82
CA TYR A 64 2.72 16.53 8.69
C TYR A 64 3.43 16.82 10.02
N SER A 65 3.46 18.09 10.44
CA SER A 65 4.04 18.56 11.70
C SER A 65 3.10 19.59 12.34
N PRO A 66 2.40 19.25 13.44
CA PRO A 66 1.40 20.14 14.03
C PRO A 66 2.00 21.44 14.60
N GLY A 67 3.28 21.45 14.96
CA GLY A 67 4.00 22.63 15.45
C GLY A 67 4.56 23.56 14.36
N MET A 68 4.39 23.23 13.07
CA MET A 68 4.92 24.01 11.95
C MET A 68 3.79 24.73 11.19
N ILE A 69 4.14 25.85 10.54
CA ILE A 69 3.28 26.58 9.61
C ILE A 69 4.03 26.67 8.26
N PRO A 70 3.56 26.03 7.17
CA PRO A 70 2.38 25.18 7.11
C PRO A 70 2.56 23.85 7.85
N ARG A 71 1.46 23.27 8.34
CA ARG A 71 1.47 21.97 9.04
C ARG A 71 1.83 20.82 8.10
N THR A 72 1.52 20.95 6.82
CA THR A 72 1.82 19.96 5.77
C THR A 72 2.88 20.48 4.82
N GLN A 73 3.85 19.63 4.48
CA GLN A 73 4.92 19.93 3.53
C GLN A 73 5.07 18.77 2.56
N THR A 74 5.36 19.08 1.29
CA THR A 74 5.65 18.09 0.24
C THR A 74 7.08 18.26 -0.23
N PHE A 75 7.67 17.14 -0.62
CA PHE A 75 9.03 17.08 -1.15
C PHE A 75 8.94 16.34 -2.50
N PRO A 76 8.88 17.08 -3.62
CA PRO A 76 8.58 16.49 -4.92
C PRO A 76 9.49 15.30 -5.25
N PHE A 77 8.88 14.22 -5.73
CA PHE A 77 9.55 13.03 -6.23
C PHE A 77 8.89 12.60 -7.54
N TYR A 78 9.69 12.20 -8.52
CA TYR A 78 9.15 11.89 -9.85
C TYR A 78 8.10 10.78 -9.81
N GLY A 79 6.91 11.10 -10.34
CA GLY A 79 5.73 10.23 -10.39
C GLY A 79 5.06 9.96 -9.03
N LEU A 80 5.26 10.84 -8.05
CA LEU A 80 4.43 10.96 -6.85
C LEU A 80 3.74 12.33 -6.85
N ASN A 81 2.42 12.34 -7.06
CA ASN A 81 1.62 13.56 -7.04
C ASN A 81 0.75 13.59 -5.79
N VAL A 82 1.17 14.34 -4.77
CA VAL A 82 0.47 14.43 -3.48
C VAL A 82 -0.62 15.51 -3.55
N ASP A 83 -1.86 15.15 -3.24
CA ASP A 83 -2.95 16.11 -3.07
C ASP A 83 -3.06 16.57 -1.62
N LEU A 84 -2.61 17.80 -1.36
CA LEU A 84 -2.65 18.41 -0.04
C LEU A 84 -4.06 18.75 0.46
N SER A 85 -5.06 18.88 -0.43
CA SER A 85 -6.42 19.26 -0.03
C SER A 85 -7.14 18.17 0.79
N VAL A 86 -6.70 16.92 0.65
CA VAL A 86 -7.28 15.74 1.29
C VAL A 86 -6.27 14.94 2.12
N SER A 87 -5.00 15.39 2.17
CA SER A 87 -3.92 14.80 2.98
C SER A 87 -3.81 15.47 4.34
N ASN A 88 -3.51 14.70 5.38
CA ASN A 88 -3.43 15.18 6.75
C ASN A 88 -2.44 14.36 7.60
N ALA A 89 -2.57 14.37 8.93
CA ALA A 89 -1.72 13.62 9.85
C ALA A 89 -1.77 12.10 9.66
N THR A 90 -2.92 11.58 9.22
CA THR A 90 -3.19 10.13 9.17
C THR A 90 -3.15 9.56 7.77
N GLN A 91 -3.40 10.38 6.75
CA GLN A 91 -3.55 9.92 5.37
C GLN A 91 -2.83 10.83 4.36
N VAL A 92 -2.39 10.24 3.26
CA VAL A 92 -1.86 10.92 2.09
C VAL A 92 -2.63 10.45 0.86
N PHE A 93 -3.03 11.38 0.01
CA PHE A 93 -3.70 11.07 -1.25
C PHE A 93 -2.73 11.26 -2.40
N LEU A 94 -2.55 10.20 -3.20
CA LEU A 94 -1.69 10.20 -4.38
C LEU A 94 -2.54 10.13 -5.62
N ARG A 95 -2.35 11.08 -6.54
CA ARG A 95 -3.04 11.15 -7.83
C ARG A 95 -2.22 10.52 -8.95
N ASP A 96 -2.92 9.98 -9.94
CA ASP A 96 -2.34 9.49 -11.21
C ASP A 96 -1.12 8.57 -10.98
N VAL A 97 -1.33 7.44 -10.29
CA VAL A 97 -0.23 6.58 -9.89
C VAL A 97 0.37 5.81 -11.07
N GLY A 98 1.69 5.93 -11.22
CA GLY A 98 2.47 5.18 -12.19
C GLY A 98 3.04 3.87 -11.65
N PHE A 99 3.55 3.01 -12.54
CA PHE A 99 4.22 1.77 -12.12
C PHE A 99 5.44 1.98 -11.24
N ASN A 100 6.10 3.14 -11.34
CA ASN A 100 7.24 3.54 -10.51
C ASN A 100 6.90 3.61 -9.00
N LEU A 101 5.63 3.81 -8.66
CA LEU A 101 5.15 3.77 -7.29
C LEU A 101 5.23 2.36 -6.68
N SER A 102 5.14 1.31 -7.51
CA SER A 102 5.19 -0.08 -7.03
C SER A 102 6.44 -0.35 -6.19
N GLY A 103 6.27 -0.87 -4.99
CA GLY A 103 7.35 -1.14 -4.04
C GLY A 103 7.02 -0.65 -2.65
N ASN A 104 8.04 -0.56 -1.79
CA ASN A 104 7.83 -0.16 -0.40
C ASN A 104 7.61 1.35 -0.28
N LEU A 105 6.57 1.70 0.46
CA LEU A 105 6.36 3.00 1.07
C LEU A 105 6.50 2.84 2.58
N SER A 106 7.11 3.82 3.22
CA SER A 106 7.32 3.83 4.66
C SER A 106 6.62 5.02 5.31
N CYS A 107 6.02 4.79 6.47
CA CYS A 107 5.50 5.83 7.34
C CYS A 107 6.32 5.86 8.62
N GLU A 108 6.82 7.03 8.98
CA GLU A 108 7.47 7.34 10.25
C GLU A 108 6.57 8.22 11.09
N VAL A 109 6.25 7.79 12.30
CA VAL A 109 5.51 8.57 13.30
C VAL A 109 6.45 8.89 14.44
N THR A 110 6.48 10.16 14.86
CA THR A 110 7.30 10.63 15.98
C THR A 110 6.43 11.37 16.99
N THR A 111 6.53 11.01 18.26
CA THR A 111 5.93 11.75 19.38
C THR A 111 6.87 12.85 19.87
N ASP A 112 6.29 13.90 20.44
CA ASP A 112 6.99 15.01 21.05
C ASP A 112 7.36 14.69 22.52
N GLY A 113 8.06 15.60 23.18
CA GLY A 113 8.48 15.47 24.57
C GLY A 113 7.33 15.12 25.53
N PRO A 114 7.62 14.42 26.65
CA PRO A 114 8.95 14.18 27.22
C PRO A 114 9.63 12.87 26.77
N SER A 115 8.92 11.94 26.12
CA SER A 115 9.43 10.58 25.88
C SER A 115 9.83 10.26 24.44
N PHE A 116 9.89 11.26 23.56
CA PHE A 116 10.29 11.20 22.14
C PHE A 116 10.42 9.77 21.59
N LYS A 117 9.32 9.23 21.06
CA LYS A 117 9.28 7.90 20.45
C LYS A 117 9.12 8.04 18.95
N THR A 118 9.87 7.24 18.22
CA THR A 118 9.73 7.12 16.76
C THR A 118 9.43 5.67 16.42
N ALA A 119 8.47 5.47 15.53
CA ALA A 119 8.17 4.19 14.93
C ALA A 119 8.08 4.35 13.42
N ILE A 120 8.75 3.45 12.70
CA ILE A 120 8.73 3.40 11.25
C ILE A 120 8.24 2.04 10.80
N VAL A 121 7.31 2.02 9.85
CA VAL A 121 6.78 0.79 9.24
C VAL A 121 6.80 0.95 7.74
N SER A 122 6.94 -0.18 7.03
CA SER A 122 6.98 -0.21 5.58
C SER A 122 5.97 -1.21 5.04
N LYS A 123 5.31 -0.86 3.94
CA LYS A 123 4.38 -1.75 3.23
C LYS A 123 4.55 -1.61 1.73
N ARG A 124 4.46 -2.74 1.02
CA ARG A 124 4.58 -2.78 -0.44
C ARG A 124 3.25 -2.42 -1.10
N ILE A 125 3.22 -1.33 -1.86
CA ILE A 125 2.12 -1.00 -2.76
C ILE A 125 2.36 -1.66 -4.13
N ILE A 126 1.30 -2.14 -4.77
CA ILE A 126 1.34 -2.71 -6.12
C ILE A 126 0.47 -1.88 -7.06
N VAL A 127 1.06 -1.49 -8.18
CA VAL A 127 0.33 -0.85 -9.28
C VAL A 127 0.17 -1.85 -10.40
N VAL A 128 -1.07 -2.05 -10.82
CA VAL A 128 -1.47 -3.05 -11.80
C VAL A 128 -2.00 -2.39 -13.06
N GLU A 129 -2.03 -3.13 -14.16
CA GLU A 129 -2.71 -2.77 -15.40
C GLU A 129 -3.49 -3.98 -15.84
N LEU A 130 -4.81 -3.82 -15.93
CA LEU A 130 -5.71 -4.92 -16.25
C LEU A 130 -5.75 -5.11 -17.79
N PRO A 131 -5.94 -6.35 -18.27
CA PRO A 131 -6.20 -6.58 -19.68
C PRO A 131 -7.43 -5.77 -20.13
N LYS A 132 -7.31 -5.04 -21.24
CA LYS A 132 -8.40 -4.17 -21.75
C LYS A 132 -9.59 -4.95 -22.31
N SER A 133 -9.43 -6.24 -22.58
CA SER A 133 -10.48 -7.13 -23.08
C SER A 133 -10.29 -8.55 -22.55
N LYS A 134 -11.31 -9.38 -22.74
CA LYS A 134 -11.26 -10.82 -22.42
C LYS A 134 -10.19 -11.53 -23.28
N PRO A 135 -9.64 -12.66 -22.80
CA PRO A 135 -8.77 -13.49 -23.62
C PRO A 135 -9.53 -14.04 -24.83
N VAL A 136 -8.80 -14.25 -25.91
CA VAL A 136 -9.32 -14.79 -27.18
C VAL A 136 -8.74 -16.18 -27.37
N ILE A 137 -9.61 -17.13 -27.72
CA ILE A 137 -9.21 -18.48 -28.10
C ILE A 137 -9.24 -18.56 -29.62
N VAL A 138 -8.13 -18.97 -30.21
CA VAL A 138 -7.99 -19.23 -31.65
C VAL A 138 -7.65 -20.69 -31.84
N THR A 139 -8.43 -21.40 -32.64
CA THR A 139 -8.20 -22.80 -33.01
C THR A 139 -7.60 -22.90 -34.41
N GLU A 140 -6.91 -23.99 -34.70
CA GLU A 140 -6.40 -24.26 -36.06
C GLU A 140 -7.54 -24.53 -37.06
N LYS A 141 -8.63 -25.16 -36.60
CA LYS A 141 -9.80 -25.51 -37.41
C LYS A 141 -11.08 -24.93 -36.80
N ASP A 142 -12.07 -24.69 -37.65
CA ASP A 142 -13.41 -24.27 -37.22
C ASP A 142 -14.28 -25.45 -36.72
N LYS A 143 -13.93 -26.67 -37.12
CA LYS A 143 -14.64 -27.92 -36.78
C LYS A 143 -13.64 -29.04 -36.53
N TYR A 144 -14.00 -29.94 -35.64
CA TYR A 144 -13.20 -31.09 -35.22
C TYR A 144 -14.10 -32.32 -35.15
N ASP A 145 -13.62 -33.43 -35.70
CA ASP A 145 -14.30 -34.73 -35.65
C ASP A 145 -13.77 -35.59 -34.48
N PRO A 146 -14.54 -36.60 -34.00
CA PRO A 146 -14.07 -37.50 -32.97
C PRO A 146 -12.74 -38.18 -33.36
N GLY A 147 -11.72 -37.98 -32.53
CA GLY A 147 -10.36 -38.48 -32.78
C GLY A 147 -9.37 -37.40 -33.23
N ASP A 148 -9.84 -36.21 -33.60
CA ASP A 148 -8.96 -35.09 -33.91
C ASP A 148 -8.24 -34.54 -32.67
N THR A 149 -7.02 -34.07 -32.88
CA THR A 149 -6.29 -33.27 -31.88
C THR A 149 -6.69 -31.80 -31.97
N LEU A 150 -7.25 -31.26 -30.88
CA LEU A 150 -7.54 -29.84 -30.75
C LEU A 150 -6.26 -29.06 -30.45
N ILE A 151 -5.86 -28.20 -31.38
CA ILE A 151 -4.81 -27.19 -31.18
C ILE A 151 -5.48 -25.83 -31.05
N ALA A 152 -5.31 -25.21 -29.89
CA ALA A 152 -5.89 -23.90 -29.58
C ALA A 152 -4.88 -23.02 -28.84
N ASN A 153 -4.86 -21.73 -29.18
CA ASN A 153 -4.10 -20.72 -28.47
C ASN A 153 -5.06 -19.79 -27.73
N CYS A 154 -4.86 -19.65 -26.42
CA CYS A 154 -5.58 -18.70 -25.59
C CYS A 154 -4.63 -17.53 -25.29
N THR A 155 -4.93 -16.35 -25.83
CA THR A 155 -4.10 -15.16 -25.64
C THR A 155 -4.90 -14.06 -24.93
N SER A 156 -4.27 -13.40 -23.97
CA SER A 156 -4.83 -12.19 -23.34
C SER A 156 -4.14 -10.92 -23.83
N PRO A 157 -4.83 -9.77 -23.81
CA PRO A 157 -4.18 -8.48 -23.96
C PRO A 157 -3.12 -8.26 -22.88
N ALA A 158 -2.17 -7.35 -23.16
CA ALA A 158 -1.14 -6.96 -22.21
C ALA A 158 -1.73 -6.55 -20.84
N SER A 159 -1.08 -7.01 -19.79
CA SER A 159 -1.42 -6.70 -18.40
C SER A 159 -0.17 -6.69 -17.53
N LYS A 160 -0.28 -6.08 -16.36
CA LYS A 160 0.75 -6.10 -15.33
C LYS A 160 0.14 -6.36 -13.96
N PRO A 161 0.47 -7.46 -13.26
CA PRO A 161 1.31 -8.57 -13.72
C PRO A 161 0.70 -9.31 -14.94
N ALA A 162 1.48 -10.19 -15.56
CA ALA A 162 1.00 -11.03 -16.65
C ALA A 162 -0.24 -11.83 -16.19
N ALA A 163 -1.28 -11.85 -17.02
CA ALA A 163 -2.52 -12.53 -16.71
C ALA A 163 -2.29 -14.06 -16.65
N SER A 164 -2.87 -14.70 -15.64
CA SER A 164 -2.92 -16.16 -15.56
C SER A 164 -4.06 -16.67 -16.42
N LEU A 165 -3.75 -17.47 -17.43
CA LEU A 165 -4.74 -18.08 -18.31
C LEU A 165 -4.92 -19.55 -17.96
N THR A 166 -6.17 -19.98 -17.88
CA THR A 166 -6.54 -21.38 -17.68
C THR A 166 -7.53 -21.78 -18.76
N PHE A 167 -7.24 -22.87 -19.45
CA PHE A 167 -8.08 -23.37 -20.53
C PHE A 167 -8.97 -24.50 -20.03
N PHE A 168 -10.25 -24.42 -20.37
CA PHE A 168 -11.25 -25.43 -20.06
C PHE A 168 -11.84 -26.00 -21.34
N LEU A 169 -11.84 -27.32 -21.47
CA LEU A 169 -12.55 -28.02 -22.53
C LEU A 169 -13.73 -28.76 -21.92
N ASN A 170 -14.95 -28.41 -22.33
CA ASN A 170 -16.19 -28.98 -21.78
C ASN A 170 -16.25 -28.92 -20.25
N HIS A 171 -15.86 -27.77 -19.68
CA HIS A 171 -15.81 -27.51 -18.22
C HIS A 171 -14.73 -28.28 -17.45
N MET A 172 -13.85 -29.03 -18.13
CA MET A 172 -12.70 -29.69 -17.49
C MET A 172 -11.42 -28.88 -17.71
N PRO A 173 -10.66 -28.57 -16.64
CA PRO A 173 -9.35 -27.94 -16.78
C PRO A 173 -8.36 -28.90 -17.44
N ARG A 174 -7.36 -28.35 -18.10
CA ARG A 174 -6.28 -29.11 -18.74
C ARG A 174 -4.94 -28.56 -18.24
N GLU A 175 -4.01 -29.44 -17.85
CA GLU A 175 -2.73 -29.05 -17.23
C GLU A 175 -1.51 -29.19 -18.18
N ASN A 176 -1.62 -29.98 -19.25
CA ASN A 176 -0.53 -30.22 -20.18
C ASN A 176 -0.56 -29.20 -21.32
N TYR A 177 0.09 -28.06 -21.10
CA TYR A 177 0.32 -27.02 -22.10
C TYR A 177 1.81 -26.66 -22.13
N GLU A 178 2.49 -26.90 -23.26
CA GLU A 178 3.78 -26.26 -23.55
C GLU A 178 3.51 -24.88 -24.13
N GLY A 179 3.39 -23.88 -23.26
CA GLY A 179 3.26 -22.47 -23.65
C GLY A 179 4.52 -21.70 -23.32
N ASN A 180 5.23 -21.20 -24.34
CA ASN A 180 6.22 -20.15 -24.15
C ASN A 180 5.48 -18.83 -23.90
N PHE A 181 5.75 -18.21 -22.76
CA PHE A 181 5.24 -16.89 -22.37
C PHE A 181 5.94 -15.76 -23.13
#